data_AF-A0A842MN14-F1
#
_entry.id   AF-A0A842MN14-F1
#
_cell.length_a   1.000
_cell.length_b   1.000
_cell.length_c   1.000
_cell.angle_alpha   90.00
_cell.angle_beta   90.00
_cell.angle_gamma   90.00
#
_symmetry.space_group_name_H-M   'P 1'
#
loop_
_entity.id
_entity.type
_entity.pdbx_description
1 polymer ?
#
loop_
_entity_poly.entity_id
_entity_poly.type
_entity_poly.pdbx_seq_one_letter_code
_entity_poly.pdbx_strand_id
1 'polypeptide(L)'
;MEAFGDKKGILKSIIKQIHEGADIEEVRDKLKEVMKDLKASEIAEVEQELINEGIPREEIHKLCDIHLSLFKERIEKEISLPDWHPVKILMKEHEKIEEAIKNGDIELLKKSEKHYLREENILFPYLEKHGIVEPPAIMWREHDKIREMEKEIFMGKKEKIKELGEAVKSHFYKEDKILFPTAIDVLSNEEWKEIREQFDEIGYFAFEPEKMAIEIKKEFKEGVINFETGEMRANEIEAMLNTIPFDITFVDKDDTVKYFNQSKDRIFVRTKAIIGRKVQNCHPSKSVHIVNKIIDEFKKGKRNEASFWIDVNGRKILIRYFAVRKNGEYVGTIEVTQDITDIKKIEGEKRLLDWE
;
A
#
# COMPACT_ATOMS: atom_id res chain seq x y z
N MET A 1 31.02 -1.58 25.09
CA MET A 1 29.98 -2.11 24.18
C MET A 1 29.17 -3.26 24.78
N GLU A 2 29.47 -3.76 26.01
CA GLU A 2 28.81 -4.95 26.58
C GLU A 2 27.51 -4.70 27.36
N ALA A 3 27.19 -3.46 27.79
CA ALA A 3 26.02 -3.20 28.64
C ALA A 3 24.66 -3.19 27.90
N PHE A 4 24.65 -3.06 26.57
CA PHE A 4 23.40 -2.94 25.79
C PHE A 4 22.73 -4.29 25.50
N GLY A 5 23.50 -5.38 25.32
CA GLY A 5 22.95 -6.72 25.10
C GLY A 5 22.23 -7.30 26.32
N ASP A 6 22.65 -6.90 27.51
CA ASP A 6 22.09 -7.38 28.79
C ASP A 6 20.65 -6.89 28.99
N LYS A 7 20.34 -5.62 28.68
CA LYS A 7 19.00 -5.04 28.89
C LYS A 7 17.91 -5.62 27.99
N LYS A 8 18.21 -5.86 26.70
CA LYS A 8 17.29 -6.56 25.78
C LYS A 8 17.02 -7.98 26.29
N GLY A 9 18.06 -8.67 26.76
CA GLY A 9 17.94 -9.99 27.39
C GLY A 9 17.07 -9.98 28.65
N ILE A 10 17.22 -8.97 29.50
CA ILE A 10 16.39 -8.80 30.71
C ILE A 10 14.93 -8.53 30.32
N LEU A 11 14.66 -7.63 29.37
CA LEU A 11 13.30 -7.36 28.90
C LEU A 11 12.64 -8.64 28.37
N LYS A 12 13.36 -9.39 27.54
CA LYS A 12 12.93 -10.67 26.99
C LYS A 12 12.61 -11.69 28.08
N SER A 13 13.44 -11.77 29.12
CA SER A 13 13.22 -12.64 30.27
C SER A 13 11.99 -12.23 31.08
N ILE A 14 11.75 -10.93 31.27
CA ILE A 14 10.58 -10.43 32.00
C ILE A 14 9.30 -10.76 31.24
N ILE A 15 9.28 -10.56 29.92
CA ILE A 15 8.13 -10.90 29.09
C ILE A 15 7.82 -12.41 29.15
N LYS A 16 8.83 -13.27 29.11
CA LYS A 16 8.66 -14.73 29.29
C LYS A 16 8.09 -15.08 30.66
N GLN A 17 8.56 -14.44 31.74
CA GLN A 17 8.01 -14.68 33.09
C GLN A 17 6.53 -14.31 33.17
N ILE A 18 6.12 -13.21 32.55
CA ILE A 18 4.70 -12.81 32.53
C ILE A 18 3.87 -13.81 31.71
N HIS A 19 4.40 -14.28 30.57
CA HIS A 19 3.78 -15.34 29.76
C HIS A 19 3.62 -16.65 30.55
N GLU A 20 4.59 -16.99 31.39
CA GLU A 20 4.56 -18.17 32.27
C GLU A 20 3.65 -18.00 33.51
N GLY A 21 2.99 -16.84 33.67
CA GLY A 21 2.00 -16.58 34.71
C GLY A 21 2.52 -15.83 35.94
N ALA A 22 3.68 -15.17 35.86
CA ALA A 22 4.15 -14.28 36.93
C ALA A 22 3.19 -13.10 37.15
N ASP A 23 3.06 -12.64 38.39
CA ASP A 23 2.26 -11.47 38.72
C ASP A 23 2.92 -10.22 38.11
N ILE A 24 2.15 -9.50 37.29
CA ILE A 24 2.56 -8.26 36.62
C ILE A 24 3.05 -7.23 37.65
N GLU A 25 2.43 -7.16 38.83
CA GLU A 25 2.85 -6.20 39.87
C GLU A 25 4.25 -6.51 40.44
N GLU A 26 4.66 -7.78 40.48
CA GLU A 26 5.99 -8.18 41.00
C GLU A 26 7.13 -7.82 40.03
N VAL A 27 6.86 -7.83 38.73
CA VAL A 27 7.86 -7.52 37.70
C VAL A 27 7.78 -6.08 37.19
N ARG A 28 6.75 -5.33 37.60
CA ARG A 28 6.48 -3.95 37.16
C ARG A 28 7.66 -3.00 37.37
N ASP A 29 8.26 -3.02 38.55
CA ASP A 29 9.37 -2.11 38.88
C ASP A 29 10.65 -2.44 38.11
N LYS A 30 10.92 -3.73 37.89
CA LYS A 30 12.04 -4.18 37.05
C LYS A 30 11.81 -3.84 35.58
N LEU A 31 10.58 -4.04 35.10
CA LEU A 31 10.19 -3.68 33.74
C LEU A 31 10.35 -2.17 33.52
N LYS A 32 9.91 -1.34 34.49
CA LYS A 32 10.10 0.11 34.50
C LYS A 32 11.57 0.51 34.36
N GLU A 33 12.45 -0.05 35.19
CA GLU A 33 13.89 0.24 35.15
C GLU A 33 14.51 -0.07 33.79
N VAL A 34 14.19 -1.23 33.22
CA VAL A 34 14.76 -1.65 31.93
C VAL A 34 14.21 -0.80 30.78
N MET A 35 12.91 -0.50 30.79
CA MET A 35 12.27 0.30 29.75
C MET A 35 12.68 1.78 29.77
N LYS A 36 13.11 2.33 30.92
CA LYS A 36 13.58 3.72 31.04
C LYS A 36 14.79 4.04 30.16
N ASP A 37 15.57 3.05 29.77
CA ASP A 37 16.79 3.23 28.99
C ASP A 37 16.68 2.71 27.56
N LEU A 38 15.64 1.93 27.23
CA LEU A 38 15.43 1.37 25.90
C LEU A 38 14.67 2.32 24.98
N LYS A 39 15.08 2.42 23.72
CA LYS A 39 14.31 3.10 22.67
C LYS A 39 13.07 2.29 22.30
N ALA A 40 12.10 2.96 21.70
CA ALA A 40 10.88 2.30 21.24
C ALA A 40 11.17 1.24 20.16
N SER A 41 12.12 1.51 19.26
CA SER A 41 12.59 0.55 18.27
C SER A 41 13.22 -0.70 18.90
N GLU A 42 14.00 -0.55 19.96
CA GLU A 42 14.63 -1.67 20.66
C GLU A 42 13.60 -2.58 21.36
N ILE A 43 12.49 -2.00 21.83
CA ILE A 43 11.38 -2.77 22.41
C ILE A 43 10.67 -3.57 21.32
N ALA A 44 10.35 -2.93 20.18
CA ALA A 44 9.73 -3.60 19.04
C ALA A 44 10.58 -4.77 18.51
N GLU A 45 11.91 -4.63 18.47
CA GLU A 45 12.83 -5.72 18.12
C GLU A 45 12.70 -6.91 19.08
N VAL A 46 12.66 -6.66 20.40
CA VAL A 46 12.53 -7.73 21.41
C VAL A 46 11.18 -8.45 21.29
N GLU A 47 10.09 -7.71 21.07
CA GLU A 47 8.76 -8.27 20.83
C GLU A 47 8.76 -9.18 19.59
N GLN A 48 9.40 -8.74 18.51
CA GLN A 48 9.50 -9.52 17.28
C GLN A 48 10.32 -10.81 17.47
N GLU A 49 11.41 -10.76 18.23
CA GLU A 49 12.19 -11.95 18.57
C GLU A 49 11.37 -12.97 19.36
N LEU A 50 10.56 -12.53 20.31
CA LEU A 50 9.73 -13.40 21.15
C LEU A 50 8.64 -14.11 20.34
N ILE A 51 8.07 -13.44 19.33
CA ILE A 51 7.13 -14.06 18.40
C ILE A 51 7.82 -15.12 17.55
N ASN A 52 9.02 -14.83 17.06
CA ASN A 52 9.82 -15.80 16.30
C ASN A 52 10.20 -17.03 17.16
N GLU A 53 10.27 -16.88 18.48
CA GLU A 53 10.47 -17.97 19.44
C GLU A 53 9.18 -18.74 19.79
N GLY A 54 8.03 -18.33 19.24
CA GLY A 54 6.76 -19.05 19.33
C GLY A 54 5.75 -18.49 20.33
N ILE A 55 6.00 -17.33 20.95
CA ILE A 55 4.99 -16.68 21.80
C ILE A 55 3.87 -16.13 20.90
N PRO A 56 2.59 -16.44 21.17
CA PRO A 56 1.48 -15.91 20.37
C PRO A 56 1.41 -14.38 20.43
N ARG A 57 1.20 -13.75 19.28
CA ARG A 57 1.07 -12.28 19.15
C ARG A 57 0.06 -11.69 20.13
N GLU A 58 -1.07 -12.37 20.34
CA GLU A 58 -2.13 -11.92 21.24
C GLU A 58 -1.67 -11.77 22.69
N GLU A 59 -0.66 -12.55 23.10
CA GLU A 59 -0.10 -12.47 24.45
C GLU A 59 0.91 -11.33 24.57
N ILE A 60 1.73 -11.11 23.54
CA ILE A 60 2.61 -9.93 23.49
C ILE A 60 1.78 -8.65 23.49
N HIS A 61 0.65 -8.62 22.78
CA HIS A 61 -0.24 -7.47 22.74
C HIS A 61 -0.84 -7.11 24.11
N LYS A 62 -1.10 -8.07 24.99
CA LYS A 62 -1.56 -7.79 26.36
C LYS A 62 -0.50 -7.06 27.19
N LEU A 63 0.78 -7.21 26.84
CA LEU A 63 1.91 -6.55 27.47
C LEU A 63 2.10 -5.11 26.94
N CYS A 64 1.63 -4.80 25.74
CA CYS A 64 1.68 -3.44 25.18
C CYS A 64 0.88 -2.42 26.02
N ASP A 65 -0.22 -2.83 26.66
CA ASP A 65 -0.98 -1.95 27.57
C ASP A 65 -0.16 -1.59 28.82
N ILE A 66 0.69 -2.51 29.28
CA ILE A 66 1.65 -2.27 30.35
C ILE A 66 2.72 -1.30 29.84
N HIS A 67 3.28 -1.52 28.64
CA HIS A 67 4.25 -0.61 28.03
C HIS A 67 3.73 0.82 27.99
N LEU A 68 2.51 1.04 27.53
CA LEU A 68 1.85 2.36 27.48
C LEU A 68 1.76 3.04 28.85
N SER A 69 1.44 2.28 29.91
CA SER A 69 1.40 2.81 31.27
C SER A 69 2.78 3.25 31.78
N LEU A 70 3.85 2.64 31.29
CA LEU A 70 5.23 2.95 31.65
C LEU A 70 5.81 4.10 30.82
N PHE A 71 5.42 4.22 29.55
CA PHE A 71 5.75 5.36 28.69
C PHE A 71 5.13 6.67 29.20
N LYS A 72 3.95 6.62 29.85
CA LYS A 72 3.32 7.78 30.53
C LYS A 72 4.22 8.45 31.58
N GLU A 73 5.17 7.73 32.17
CA GLU A 73 6.05 8.23 33.23
C GLU A 73 7.41 8.76 32.71
N ARG A 74 7.72 8.60 31.42
CA ARG A 74 8.98 9.07 30.82
C ARG A 74 8.88 10.57 30.53
N ILE A 75 9.89 11.34 30.98
CA ILE A 75 9.96 12.79 30.75
C ILE A 75 9.99 13.06 29.25
N GLU A 76 8.96 13.76 28.79
CA GLU A 76 8.64 14.00 27.38
C GLU A 76 9.72 14.89 26.74
N LYS A 77 10.37 14.41 25.68
CA LYS A 77 11.03 15.30 24.73
C LYS A 77 9.99 15.77 23.74
N GLU A 78 9.74 17.07 23.71
CA GLU A 78 8.93 17.70 22.68
C GLU A 78 9.57 17.42 21.31
N ILE A 79 8.82 16.72 20.45
CA ILE A 79 9.29 16.34 19.12
C ILE A 79 9.33 17.62 18.25
N SER A 80 10.51 18.23 18.15
CA SER A 80 10.75 19.40 17.31
C SER A 80 11.03 18.95 15.87
N LEU A 81 9.96 18.86 15.08
CA LEU A 81 10.00 18.53 13.65
C LEU A 81 9.59 19.73 12.80
N PRO A 82 10.13 19.87 11.58
CA PRO A 82 9.72 20.93 10.67
C PRO A 82 8.26 20.75 10.24
N ASP A 83 7.59 21.84 9.85
CA ASP A 83 6.16 21.84 9.50
C ASP A 83 5.81 20.93 8.33
N TRP A 84 6.76 20.65 7.43
CA TRP A 84 6.56 19.74 6.30
C TRP A 84 6.54 18.26 6.70
N HIS A 85 7.04 17.93 7.89
CA HIS A 85 7.29 16.54 8.29
C HIS A 85 5.99 15.73 8.38
N PRO A 86 5.90 14.51 7.81
CA PRO A 86 4.71 13.67 7.86
C PRO A 86 4.11 13.51 9.27
N VAL A 87 4.93 13.16 10.27
CA VAL A 87 4.51 13.10 11.69
C VAL A 87 3.88 14.42 12.18
N LYS A 88 4.47 15.58 11.85
CA LYS A 88 3.91 16.87 12.29
C LYS A 88 2.55 17.14 11.65
N ILE A 89 2.35 16.66 10.43
CA ILE A 89 1.07 16.76 9.72
C ILE A 89 0.03 15.85 10.37
N LEU A 90 0.37 14.59 10.64
CA LEU A 90 -0.52 13.63 11.32
C LEU A 90 -0.94 14.15 12.70
N MET A 91 0.01 14.63 13.52
CA MET A 91 -0.30 15.22 14.83
C MET A 91 -1.22 16.45 14.75
N LYS A 92 -1.06 17.31 13.74
CA LYS A 92 -1.98 18.45 13.52
C LYS A 92 -3.37 17.97 13.09
N GLU A 93 -3.45 16.85 12.38
CA GLU A 93 -4.71 16.24 12.00
C GLU A 93 -5.41 15.56 13.18
N HIS A 94 -4.68 15.01 14.16
CA HIS A 94 -5.27 14.51 15.41
C HIS A 94 -6.16 15.57 16.07
N GLU A 95 -5.64 16.80 16.22
CA GLU A 95 -6.38 17.93 16.78
C GLU A 95 -7.69 18.21 16.02
N LYS A 96 -7.66 18.04 14.69
CA LYS A 96 -8.81 18.28 13.82
C LYS A 96 -9.84 17.17 13.88
N ILE A 97 -9.42 15.93 14.03
CA ILE A 97 -10.31 14.78 14.25
C ILE A 97 -10.96 14.92 15.62
N GLU A 98 -10.19 15.22 16.68
CA GLU A 98 -10.73 15.45 18.01
C GLU A 98 -11.73 16.62 18.05
N GLU A 99 -11.44 17.72 17.34
CA GLU A 99 -12.35 18.86 17.17
C GLU A 99 -13.65 18.43 16.43
N ALA A 100 -13.53 17.62 15.37
CA ALA A 100 -14.68 17.10 14.63
C ALA A 100 -15.58 16.23 15.51
N ILE A 101 -15.00 15.33 16.30
CA ILE A 101 -15.73 14.48 17.26
C ILE A 101 -16.44 15.35 18.29
N LYS A 102 -15.73 16.32 18.89
CA LYS A 102 -16.27 17.22 19.91
C LYS A 102 -17.45 18.05 19.39
N ASN A 103 -17.36 18.53 18.15
CA ASN A 103 -18.39 19.35 17.52
C ASN A 103 -19.51 18.52 16.85
N GLY A 104 -19.34 17.20 16.75
CA GLY A 104 -20.28 16.33 16.05
C GLY A 104 -20.28 16.53 14.53
N ASP A 105 -19.14 16.96 13.96
CA ASP A 105 -18.98 17.21 12.53
C ASP A 105 -18.75 15.90 11.76
N ILE A 106 -19.85 15.27 11.39
CA ILE A 106 -19.85 13.99 10.65
C ILE A 106 -19.23 14.15 9.25
N GLU A 107 -19.34 15.31 8.60
CA GLU A 107 -18.75 15.48 7.27
C GLU A 107 -17.23 15.51 7.34
N LEU A 108 -16.67 16.17 8.37
CA LEU A 108 -15.23 16.20 8.58
C LEU A 108 -14.69 14.82 8.96
N LEU A 109 -15.40 14.07 9.83
CA LEU A 109 -15.05 12.68 10.18
C LEU A 109 -15.04 11.74 8.96
N LYS A 110 -15.99 11.88 8.03
CA LYS A 110 -15.94 11.07 6.80
C LYS A 110 -14.69 11.33 5.96
N LYS A 111 -14.14 12.55 6.03
CA LYS A 111 -12.93 12.91 5.28
C LYS A 111 -11.66 12.49 6.02
N SER A 112 -11.70 12.26 7.34
CA SER A 112 -10.53 11.83 8.10
C SER A 112 -10.04 10.43 7.73
N GLU A 113 -10.78 9.66 6.93
CA GLU A 113 -10.28 8.41 6.34
C GLU A 113 -8.92 8.58 5.64
N LYS A 114 -8.66 9.76 5.04
CA LYS A 114 -7.36 10.05 4.42
C LYS A 114 -6.18 10.02 5.39
N HIS A 115 -6.42 10.29 6.68
CA HIS A 115 -5.42 10.18 7.74
C HIS A 115 -4.96 8.72 7.89
N TYR A 116 -5.89 7.83 8.23
CA TYR A 116 -5.64 6.40 8.38
C TYR A 116 -5.05 5.77 7.10
N LEU A 117 -5.54 6.15 5.92
CA LEU A 117 -5.01 5.65 4.65
C LEU A 117 -3.54 5.99 4.43
N ARG A 118 -3.07 7.17 4.85
CA ARG A 118 -1.65 7.55 4.74
C ARG A 118 -0.78 6.77 5.71
N GLU A 119 -1.29 6.45 6.88
CA GLU A 119 -0.55 5.63 7.83
C GLU A 119 -0.45 4.19 7.34
N GLU A 120 -1.59 3.59 7.02
CA GLU A 120 -1.72 2.19 6.60
C GLU A 120 -1.00 1.86 5.30
N ASN A 121 -1.11 2.73 4.29
CA ASN A 121 -0.62 2.41 2.95
C ASN A 121 0.78 2.99 2.69
N ILE A 122 1.33 3.79 3.62
CA ILE A 122 2.63 4.43 3.43
C ILE A 122 3.48 4.29 4.69
N LEU A 123 3.12 4.91 5.83
CA LEU A 123 3.97 4.90 7.02
C LEU A 123 4.25 3.48 7.53
N PHE A 124 3.22 2.63 7.60
CA PHE A 124 3.31 1.25 8.09
C PHE A 124 4.22 0.39 7.20
N PRO A 125 4.07 0.35 5.86
CA PRO A 125 5.02 -0.33 4.99
C PRO A 125 6.48 0.11 5.16
N TYR A 126 6.74 1.39 5.41
CA TYR A 126 8.11 1.86 5.67
C TYR A 126 8.64 1.33 7.01
N LEU A 127 7.82 1.36 8.07
CA LEU A 127 8.19 0.77 9.37
C LEU A 127 8.47 -0.75 9.26
N GLU A 128 7.62 -1.48 8.53
CA GLU A 128 7.75 -2.92 8.31
C GLU A 128 9.04 -3.28 7.55
N LYS A 129 9.47 -2.45 6.58
CA LYS A 129 10.76 -2.62 5.88
C LYS A 129 11.96 -2.55 6.83
N HIS A 130 11.82 -1.81 7.94
CA HIS A 130 12.82 -1.72 9.01
C HIS A 130 12.62 -2.76 10.12
N GLY A 131 11.74 -3.75 9.91
CA GLY A 131 11.49 -4.83 10.86
C GLY A 131 10.51 -4.48 11.99
N ILE A 132 9.87 -3.31 11.94
CA ILE A 132 8.88 -2.86 12.92
C ILE A 132 7.48 -3.27 12.42
N VAL A 133 7.04 -4.48 12.78
CA VAL A 133 5.79 -5.07 12.25
C VAL A 133 4.63 -5.01 13.25
N GLU A 134 4.89 -5.22 14.54
CA GLU A 134 3.81 -5.34 15.52
C GLU A 134 3.10 -4.00 15.84
N PRO A 135 3.80 -2.86 16.02
CA PRO A 135 3.10 -1.59 16.25
C PRO A 135 2.15 -1.21 15.10
N PRO A 136 2.56 -1.26 13.81
CA PRO A 136 1.64 -1.09 12.67
C PRO A 136 0.43 -2.05 12.69
N ALA A 137 0.65 -3.33 12.99
CA ALA A 137 -0.43 -4.33 13.03
C ALA A 137 -1.45 -4.04 14.14
N ILE A 138 -1.02 -3.53 15.29
CA ILE A 138 -1.91 -3.09 16.37
C ILE A 138 -2.70 -1.85 15.94
N MET A 139 -2.04 -0.84 15.37
CA MET A 139 -2.72 0.39 14.91
C MET A 139 -3.78 0.06 13.86
N TRP A 140 -3.47 -0.79 12.88
CA TRP A 140 -4.43 -1.22 11.87
C TRP A 140 -5.71 -1.82 12.50
N ARG A 141 -5.55 -2.71 13.49
CA ARG A 141 -6.70 -3.30 14.19
C ARG A 141 -7.52 -2.27 14.97
N GLU A 142 -6.89 -1.20 15.44
CA GLU A 142 -7.58 -0.09 16.09
C GLU A 142 -8.31 0.77 15.05
N HIS A 143 -7.71 1.05 13.90
CA HIS A 143 -8.37 1.74 12.79
C HIS A 143 -9.63 0.99 12.34
N ASP A 144 -9.58 -0.34 12.21
CA ASP A 144 -10.74 -1.15 11.86
C ASP A 144 -11.89 -0.98 12.86
N LYS A 145 -11.59 -0.98 14.16
CA LYS A 145 -12.58 -0.73 15.22
C LYS A 145 -13.14 0.68 15.16
N ILE A 146 -12.27 1.68 14.95
CA ILE A 146 -12.66 3.08 14.81
C ILE A 146 -13.61 3.24 13.62
N ARG A 147 -13.29 2.65 12.46
CA ARG A 147 -14.16 2.66 11.26
C ARG A 147 -15.50 1.99 11.50
N GLU A 148 -15.54 0.88 12.25
CA GLU A 148 -16.80 0.25 12.64
C GLU A 148 -17.68 1.19 13.48
N MET A 149 -17.09 1.88 14.46
CA MET A 149 -17.79 2.86 15.30
C MET A 149 -18.26 4.08 14.49
N GLU A 150 -17.40 4.62 13.63
CA GLU A 150 -17.71 5.72 12.72
C GLU A 150 -18.89 5.36 11.81
N LYS A 151 -18.88 4.15 11.22
CA LYS A 151 -19.98 3.67 10.37
C LYS A 151 -21.32 3.66 11.10
N GLU A 152 -21.35 3.22 12.36
CA GLU A 152 -22.57 3.26 13.16
C GLU A 152 -23.07 4.69 13.41
N ILE A 153 -22.15 5.63 13.69
CA ILE A 153 -22.49 7.05 13.87
C ILE A 153 -23.00 7.65 12.56
N PHE A 154 -22.40 7.30 11.42
CA PHE A 154 -22.82 7.75 10.09
C PHE A 154 -24.20 7.20 9.70
N MET A 155 -24.60 6.06 10.25
CA MET A 155 -25.96 5.49 10.13
C MET A 155 -26.97 6.10 11.11
N GLY A 156 -26.56 7.05 11.96
CA GLY A 156 -27.46 7.83 12.80
C GLY A 156 -27.35 7.58 14.31
N LYS A 157 -26.49 6.65 14.77
CA LYS A 157 -26.25 6.37 16.21
C LYS A 157 -25.34 7.42 16.86
N LYS A 158 -25.78 8.68 16.87
CA LYS A 158 -24.96 9.83 17.34
C LYS A 158 -24.58 9.74 18.82
N GLU A 159 -25.32 8.98 19.62
CA GLU A 159 -25.03 8.73 21.03
C GLU A 159 -23.66 8.06 21.26
N LYS A 160 -23.15 7.32 20.27
CA LYS A 160 -21.85 6.65 20.33
C LYS A 160 -20.64 7.55 20.08
N ILE A 161 -20.85 8.83 19.75
CA ILE A 161 -19.76 9.75 19.44
C ILE A 161 -18.79 9.94 20.62
N LYS A 162 -19.30 9.83 21.85
CA LYS A 162 -18.46 9.89 23.06
C LYS A 162 -17.53 8.68 23.17
N GLU A 163 -18.05 7.48 22.91
CA GLU A 163 -17.26 6.25 22.89
C GLU A 163 -16.20 6.31 21.79
N LEU A 164 -16.55 6.83 20.61
CA LEU A 164 -15.60 7.06 19.51
C LEU A 164 -14.47 8.01 19.95
N GLY A 165 -14.82 9.12 20.62
CA GLY A 165 -13.83 10.07 21.13
C GLY A 165 -12.85 9.47 22.13
N GLU A 166 -13.32 8.58 23.02
CA GLU A 166 -12.45 7.87 23.97
C GLU A 166 -11.52 6.88 23.24
N ALA A 167 -12.03 6.15 22.24
CA ALA A 167 -11.24 5.23 21.42
C ALA A 167 -10.17 5.96 20.60
N VAL A 168 -10.55 7.02 19.87
CA VAL A 168 -9.65 7.83 19.04
C VAL A 168 -8.58 8.51 19.90
N LYS A 169 -8.95 9.09 21.04
CA LYS A 169 -7.97 9.69 21.96
C LYS A 169 -6.97 8.68 22.50
N SER A 170 -7.45 7.47 22.84
CA SER A 170 -6.57 6.40 23.27
C SER A 170 -5.62 5.99 22.15
N HIS A 171 -6.12 5.90 20.91
CA HIS A 171 -5.36 5.52 19.73
C HIS A 171 -4.26 6.56 19.40
N PHE A 172 -4.62 7.84 19.25
CA PHE A 172 -3.66 8.94 19.00
C PHE A 172 -2.59 9.05 20.09
N TYR A 173 -2.94 8.75 21.34
CA TYR A 173 -1.95 8.68 22.41
C TYR A 173 -0.88 7.62 22.14
N LYS A 174 -1.24 6.45 21.60
CA LYS A 174 -0.27 5.42 21.24
C LYS A 174 0.57 5.85 20.04
N GLU A 175 -0.01 6.56 19.09
CA GLU A 175 0.71 7.05 17.92
C GLU A 175 1.77 8.09 18.31
N ASP A 176 1.34 9.12 19.05
CA ASP A 176 2.21 10.21 19.50
C ASP A 176 3.36 9.74 20.39
N LYS A 177 3.14 8.67 21.17
CA LYS A 177 4.07 8.22 22.22
C LYS A 177 4.84 6.95 21.87
N ILE A 178 4.37 6.16 20.91
CA ILE A 178 5.00 4.90 20.52
C ILE A 178 5.29 4.89 19.02
N LEU A 179 4.26 4.97 18.18
CA LEU A 179 4.43 4.77 16.74
C LEU A 179 5.34 5.84 16.11
N PHE A 180 5.03 7.12 16.31
CA PHE A 180 5.79 8.22 15.71
C PHE A 180 7.21 8.33 16.24
N PRO A 181 7.48 8.22 17.57
CA PRO A 181 8.86 8.14 18.06
C PRO A 181 9.63 6.96 17.46
N THR A 182 9.00 5.78 17.34
CA THR A 182 9.64 4.62 16.70
C THR A 182 9.97 4.92 15.24
N ALA A 183 9.05 5.51 14.50
CA ALA A 183 9.26 5.89 13.11
C ALA A 183 10.40 6.90 12.96
N ILE A 184 10.47 7.91 13.82
CA ILE A 184 11.53 8.93 13.80
C ILE A 184 12.90 8.31 14.09
N ASP A 185 12.96 7.31 14.96
CA ASP A 185 14.21 6.64 15.33
C ASP A 185 14.75 5.71 14.22
N VAL A 186 13.88 5.10 13.39
CA VAL A 186 14.28 4.10 12.39
C VAL A 186 14.35 4.63 10.97
N LEU A 187 13.50 5.60 10.62
CA LEU A 187 13.41 6.10 9.25
C LEU A 187 14.42 7.22 8.97
N SER A 188 15.06 7.13 7.81
CA SER A 188 15.99 8.15 7.33
C SER A 188 15.27 9.41 6.84
N ASN A 189 16.00 10.52 6.77
CA ASN A 189 15.45 11.79 6.26
C ASN A 189 15.04 11.70 4.78
N GLU A 190 15.70 10.84 3.99
CA GLU A 190 15.36 10.54 2.60
C GLU A 190 14.01 9.81 2.51
N GLU A 191 13.81 8.77 3.33
CA GLU A 191 12.55 8.04 3.41
C GLU A 191 11.40 8.94 3.86
N TRP A 192 11.64 9.85 4.82
CA TRP A 192 10.63 10.83 5.22
C TRP A 192 10.19 11.76 4.09
N LYS A 193 11.07 12.08 3.14
CA LYS A 193 10.72 12.86 1.95
C LYS A 193 9.88 12.04 0.97
N GLU A 194 10.24 10.78 0.76
CA GLU A 194 9.45 9.85 -0.08
C GLU A 194 8.05 9.59 0.51
N ILE A 195 7.96 9.39 1.81
CA ILE A 195 6.70 9.26 2.55
C ILE A 195 5.87 10.54 2.35
N ARG A 196 6.51 11.71 2.48
CA ARG A 196 5.83 12.99 2.30
C ARG A 196 5.30 13.16 0.87
N GLU A 197 6.03 12.74 -0.16
CA GLU A 197 5.54 12.76 -1.56
C GLU A 197 4.33 11.82 -1.75
N GLN A 198 4.41 10.59 -1.24
CA GLN A 198 3.28 9.65 -1.30
C GLN A 198 2.06 10.13 -0.48
N PHE A 199 2.28 10.87 0.63
CA PHE A 199 1.21 11.52 1.37
C PHE A 199 0.48 12.58 0.51
N ASP A 200 1.18 13.32 -0.36
CA ASP A 200 0.54 14.25 -1.29
C ASP A 200 -0.36 13.53 -2.31
N GLU A 201 0.03 12.32 -2.74
CA GLU A 201 -0.74 11.54 -3.72
C GLU A 201 -2.08 11.05 -3.15
N ILE A 202 -2.11 10.62 -1.89
CA ILE A 202 -3.37 10.29 -1.17
C ILE A 202 -4.14 11.58 -0.83
N GLY A 203 -3.39 12.62 -0.46
CA GLY A 203 -3.90 13.93 -0.10
C GLY A 203 -4.38 14.03 1.35
N TYR A 204 -4.87 15.23 1.69
CA TYR A 204 -5.19 15.64 3.05
C TYR A 204 -6.68 15.94 3.21
N PHE A 205 -7.17 16.01 4.45
CA PHE A 205 -8.58 16.30 4.73
C PHE A 205 -8.82 17.61 5.47
N ALA A 206 -7.96 17.99 6.41
CA ALA A 206 -8.16 19.17 7.25
C ALA A 206 -7.47 20.43 6.71
N PHE A 207 -6.28 20.29 6.16
CA PHE A 207 -5.48 21.37 5.60
C PHE A 207 -4.55 20.83 4.51
N GLU A 208 -4.12 21.69 3.59
CA GLU A 208 -3.05 21.36 2.64
C GLU A 208 -1.71 21.82 3.21
N PRO A 209 -0.75 20.91 3.48
CA PRO A 209 0.59 21.30 3.89
C PRO A 209 1.32 22.03 2.76
N GLU A 210 2.28 22.88 3.11
CA GLU A 210 3.13 23.52 2.10
C GLU A 210 3.81 22.46 1.23
N LYS A 211 3.80 22.71 -0.09
CA LYS A 211 4.46 21.82 -1.05
C LYS A 211 5.95 21.84 -0.81
N MET A 212 6.51 20.64 -0.74
CA MET A 212 7.93 20.48 -0.56
C MET A 212 8.65 20.68 -1.89
N ALA A 213 9.60 21.61 -1.94
CA ALA A 213 10.47 21.78 -3.11
C ALA A 213 11.64 20.78 -3.02
N ILE A 214 11.42 19.51 -3.39
CA ILE A 214 12.49 18.50 -3.43
C ILE A 214 12.65 17.91 -4.82
N GLU A 215 13.87 17.99 -5.34
CA GLU A 215 14.36 17.13 -6.40
C GLU A 215 14.89 15.84 -5.77
N ILE A 216 14.09 14.77 -5.78
CA ILE A 216 14.61 13.45 -5.41
C ILE A 216 15.45 12.95 -6.59
N LYS A 217 16.76 12.83 -6.40
CA LYS A 217 17.63 12.16 -7.36
C LYS A 217 17.32 10.66 -7.33
N LYS A 218 16.49 10.19 -8.26
CA LYS A 218 16.27 8.74 -8.47
C LYS A 218 17.59 8.09 -8.87
N GLU A 219 18.12 7.23 -8.02
CA GLU A 219 19.24 6.36 -8.37
C GLU A 219 18.74 5.24 -9.28
N PHE A 220 19.37 5.09 -10.45
CA PHE A 220 19.03 4.03 -11.39
C PHE A 220 19.88 2.80 -11.08
N LYS A 221 19.25 1.72 -10.59
CA LYS A 221 19.89 0.41 -10.48
C LYS A 221 20.01 -0.23 -11.86
N GLU A 222 21.22 -0.68 -12.21
CA GLU A 222 21.49 -1.28 -13.52
C GLU A 222 20.65 -2.55 -13.74
N GLY A 223 19.95 -2.62 -14.88
CA GLY A 223 19.08 -3.76 -15.23
C GLY A 223 17.68 -3.74 -14.59
N VAL A 224 17.31 -2.67 -13.90
CA VAL A 224 15.96 -2.45 -13.35
C VAL A 224 15.28 -1.33 -14.14
N ILE A 225 14.04 -1.59 -14.59
CA ILE A 225 13.19 -0.60 -15.26
C ILE A 225 12.36 0.09 -14.18
N ASN A 226 12.58 1.39 -14.02
CA ASN A 226 11.82 2.23 -13.10
C ASN A 226 10.54 2.73 -13.80
N PHE A 227 9.39 2.41 -13.20
CA PHE A 227 8.09 2.94 -13.54
C PHE A 227 7.72 4.08 -12.58
N GLU A 228 6.62 4.78 -12.85
CA GLU A 228 6.10 5.78 -11.92
C GLU A 228 5.65 5.14 -10.60
N THR A 229 5.11 3.91 -10.66
CA THR A 229 4.50 3.21 -9.51
C THR A 229 5.34 2.06 -8.97
N GLY A 230 6.64 1.99 -9.28
CA GLY A 230 7.53 0.94 -8.78
C GLY A 230 8.68 0.60 -9.73
N GLU A 231 9.33 -0.52 -9.48
CA GLU A 231 10.47 -0.99 -10.26
C GLU A 231 10.29 -2.48 -10.64
N MET A 232 10.67 -2.85 -11.86
CA MET A 232 10.68 -4.27 -12.29
C MET A 232 11.87 -4.55 -13.20
N ARG A 233 12.33 -5.79 -13.21
CA ARG A 233 13.32 -6.29 -14.17
C ARG A 233 12.63 -6.71 -15.47
N ALA A 234 13.39 -6.68 -16.57
CA ALA A 234 12.88 -7.05 -17.89
C ALA A 234 12.29 -8.48 -17.95
N ASN A 235 12.91 -9.44 -17.25
CA ASN A 235 12.44 -10.82 -17.16
C ASN A 235 11.14 -10.95 -16.34
N GLU A 236 10.94 -10.12 -15.32
CA GLU A 236 9.70 -10.10 -14.53
C GLU A 236 8.53 -9.57 -15.35
N ILE A 237 8.77 -8.52 -16.15
CA ILE A 237 7.77 -7.97 -17.08
C ILE A 237 7.38 -9.01 -18.14
N GLU A 238 8.35 -9.71 -18.71
CA GLU A 238 8.08 -10.77 -19.68
C GLU A 238 7.27 -11.92 -19.06
N ALA A 239 7.66 -12.39 -17.86
CA ALA A 239 6.94 -13.45 -17.15
C ALA A 239 5.49 -13.04 -16.81
N MET A 240 5.29 -11.82 -16.32
CA MET A 240 3.97 -11.27 -16.03
C MET A 240 3.10 -11.23 -17.30
N LEU A 241 3.60 -10.65 -18.40
CA LEU A 241 2.87 -10.54 -19.66
C LEU A 241 2.55 -11.91 -20.28
N ASN A 242 3.39 -12.93 -20.06
CA ASN A 242 3.10 -14.29 -20.52
C ASN A 242 2.10 -15.06 -19.63
N THR A 243 1.85 -14.58 -18.40
CA THR A 243 0.99 -15.25 -17.41
C THR A 243 -0.46 -14.78 -17.47
N ILE A 244 -0.70 -13.52 -17.79
CA ILE A 244 -2.06 -12.97 -17.87
C ILE A 244 -2.90 -13.66 -18.96
N PRO A 245 -4.23 -13.80 -18.78
CA PRO A 245 -5.11 -14.54 -19.70
C PRO A 245 -5.50 -13.70 -20.93
N PHE A 246 -4.52 -13.00 -21.51
CA PHE A 246 -4.68 -12.12 -22.66
C PHE A 246 -3.57 -12.35 -23.67
N ASP A 247 -3.91 -12.37 -24.96
CA ASP A 247 -2.91 -12.27 -26.02
C ASP A 247 -2.70 -10.81 -26.36
N ILE A 248 -1.48 -10.34 -26.19
CA ILE A 248 -1.08 -8.98 -26.43
C ILE A 248 -0.18 -8.91 -27.67
N THR A 249 -0.42 -7.91 -28.52
CA THR A 249 0.50 -7.47 -29.57
C THR A 249 0.67 -5.96 -29.47
N PHE A 250 1.91 -5.48 -29.41
CA PHE A 250 2.20 -4.04 -29.45
C PHE A 250 2.82 -3.64 -30.79
N VAL A 251 2.27 -2.57 -31.36
CA VAL A 251 2.69 -1.92 -32.60
C VAL A 251 3.09 -0.49 -32.27
N ASP A 252 4.28 -0.06 -32.69
CA ASP A 252 4.76 1.30 -32.41
C ASP A 252 4.04 2.38 -33.24
N LYS A 253 4.40 3.64 -32.99
CA LYS A 253 3.88 4.81 -33.73
C LYS A 253 4.09 4.76 -35.24
N ASP A 254 5.07 3.98 -35.69
CA ASP A 254 5.43 3.80 -37.09
C ASP A 254 4.70 2.59 -37.71
N ASP A 255 3.73 2.01 -37.03
CA ASP A 255 2.94 0.84 -37.46
C ASP A 255 3.78 -0.45 -37.55
N THR A 256 4.88 -0.52 -36.79
CA THR A 256 5.81 -1.64 -36.77
C THR A 256 5.52 -2.54 -35.56
N VAL A 257 5.37 -3.84 -35.79
CA VAL A 257 5.18 -4.81 -34.69
C VAL A 257 6.45 -4.89 -33.86
N LYS A 258 6.38 -4.54 -32.57
CA LYS A 258 7.53 -4.53 -31.66
C LYS A 258 7.53 -5.70 -30.69
N TYR A 259 6.35 -6.15 -30.28
CA TYR A 259 6.22 -7.12 -29.22
C TYR A 259 4.92 -7.92 -29.35
N PHE A 260 4.96 -9.16 -28.89
CA PHE A 260 3.78 -9.94 -28.53
C PHE A 260 4.17 -10.90 -27.39
N ASN A 261 3.23 -11.18 -26.49
CA ASN A 261 3.47 -12.13 -25.39
C ASN A 261 3.27 -13.60 -25.84
N GLN A 262 3.84 -14.53 -25.09
CA GLN A 262 3.70 -15.97 -25.32
C GLN A 262 2.80 -16.59 -24.25
N SER A 263 1.51 -16.29 -24.33
CA SER A 263 0.48 -17.00 -23.57
C SER A 263 0.44 -18.48 -23.97
N LYS A 264 0.24 -19.38 -23.00
CA LYS A 264 0.19 -20.84 -23.24
C LYS A 264 -0.92 -21.23 -24.23
N ASP A 265 -2.05 -20.53 -24.18
CA ASP A 265 -3.26 -20.84 -24.95
C ASP A 265 -3.58 -19.79 -26.02
N ARG A 266 -2.53 -19.19 -26.61
CA ARG A 266 -2.67 -18.11 -27.60
C ARG A 266 -3.64 -18.48 -28.72
N ILE A 267 -4.65 -17.64 -28.94
CA ILE A 267 -5.75 -17.88 -29.89
C ILE A 267 -5.27 -17.69 -31.33
N PHE A 268 -4.43 -16.67 -31.57
CA PHE A 268 -3.85 -16.38 -32.88
C PHE A 268 -2.34 -16.57 -32.84
N VAL A 269 -1.85 -17.58 -33.56
CA VAL A 269 -0.43 -17.89 -33.68
C VAL A 269 0.33 -16.66 -34.19
N ARG A 270 1.39 -16.28 -33.46
CA ARG A 270 2.38 -15.29 -33.88
C ARG A 270 3.75 -15.96 -33.91
N THR A 271 4.54 -15.65 -34.93
CA THR A 271 5.93 -16.12 -35.02
C THR A 271 6.87 -14.95 -34.79
N LYS A 272 8.06 -15.21 -34.23
CA LYS A 272 9.08 -14.16 -34.01
C LYS A 272 9.44 -13.41 -35.31
N ALA A 273 9.22 -14.02 -36.47
CA ALA A 273 9.44 -13.41 -37.80
C ALA A 273 8.56 -12.18 -38.08
N ILE A 274 7.49 -11.94 -37.32
CA ILE A 274 6.66 -10.74 -37.51
C ILE A 274 7.25 -9.50 -36.83
N ILE A 275 8.17 -9.67 -35.87
CA ILE A 275 8.79 -8.55 -35.17
C ILE A 275 9.57 -7.71 -36.19
N GLY A 276 9.34 -6.40 -36.19
CA GLY A 276 9.90 -5.47 -37.17
C GLY A 276 9.11 -5.35 -38.48
N ARG A 277 8.08 -6.18 -38.71
CA ARG A 277 7.21 -6.02 -39.89
C ARG A 277 6.16 -4.94 -39.65
N LYS A 278 5.74 -4.29 -40.73
CA LYS A 278 4.57 -3.40 -40.72
C LYS A 278 3.29 -4.19 -40.48
N VAL A 279 2.41 -3.69 -39.62
CA VAL A 279 1.16 -4.37 -39.22
C VAL A 279 0.25 -4.67 -40.43
N GLN A 280 0.28 -3.84 -41.46
CA GLN A 280 -0.46 -4.03 -42.71
C GLN A 280 -0.05 -5.32 -43.44
N ASN A 281 1.22 -5.72 -43.33
CA ASN A 281 1.77 -6.93 -43.96
C ASN A 281 1.48 -8.21 -43.16
N CYS A 282 0.87 -8.07 -41.97
CA CYS A 282 0.47 -9.17 -41.11
C CYS A 282 -1.01 -9.55 -41.26
N HIS A 283 -1.76 -8.84 -42.10
CA HIS A 283 -3.20 -9.01 -42.28
C HIS A 283 -3.56 -9.29 -43.75
N PRO A 284 -4.60 -10.11 -44.03
CA PRO A 284 -5.11 -10.30 -45.39
C PRO A 284 -5.62 -8.99 -46.01
N SER A 285 -5.53 -8.86 -47.34
CA SER A 285 -5.89 -7.65 -48.09
C SER A 285 -7.30 -7.13 -47.78
N LYS A 286 -8.24 -8.04 -47.51
CA LYS A 286 -9.63 -7.73 -47.14
C LYS A 286 -9.78 -7.00 -45.80
N SER A 287 -8.79 -7.03 -44.91
CA SER A 287 -8.84 -6.43 -43.57
C SER A 287 -7.87 -5.27 -43.35
N VAL A 288 -6.87 -5.10 -44.24
CA VAL A 288 -5.85 -4.03 -44.10
C VAL A 288 -6.49 -2.63 -44.05
N HIS A 289 -7.54 -2.39 -44.83
CA HIS A 289 -8.22 -1.09 -44.82
C HIS A 289 -8.87 -0.76 -43.47
N ILE A 290 -9.36 -1.78 -42.74
CA ILE A 290 -9.93 -1.62 -41.40
C ILE A 290 -8.82 -1.32 -40.40
N VAL A 291 -7.70 -2.05 -40.47
CA VAL A 291 -6.52 -1.83 -39.62
C VAL A 291 -6.01 -0.39 -39.77
N ASN A 292 -5.82 0.07 -41.02
CA ASN A 292 -5.39 1.45 -41.29
C ASN A 292 -6.38 2.47 -40.75
N LYS A 293 -7.69 2.24 -40.90
CA LYS A 293 -8.71 3.15 -40.37
C LYS A 293 -8.64 3.27 -38.85
N ILE A 294 -8.45 2.15 -38.13
CA ILE A 294 -8.33 2.14 -36.67
C ILE A 294 -7.09 2.94 -36.24
N ILE A 295 -5.94 2.63 -36.84
CA ILE A 295 -4.66 3.30 -36.53
C ILE A 295 -4.75 4.80 -36.82
N ASP A 296 -5.32 5.20 -37.95
CA ASP A 296 -5.48 6.61 -38.31
C ASP A 296 -6.35 7.38 -37.31
N GLU A 297 -7.46 6.79 -36.88
CA GLU A 297 -8.36 7.42 -35.89
C GLU A 297 -7.68 7.52 -34.52
N PHE A 298 -6.83 6.56 -34.16
CA PHE A 298 -6.01 6.61 -32.95
C PHE A 298 -4.93 7.69 -33.04
N LYS A 299 -4.17 7.75 -34.15
CA LYS A 299 -3.15 8.79 -34.38
C LYS A 299 -3.76 10.20 -34.34
N LYS A 300 -4.96 10.38 -34.91
CA LYS A 300 -5.70 11.66 -34.92
C LYS A 300 -6.41 11.99 -33.61
N GLY A 301 -6.37 11.12 -32.60
CA GLY A 301 -7.03 11.36 -31.31
C GLY A 301 -8.55 11.30 -31.34
N LYS A 302 -9.16 10.78 -32.41
CA LYS A 302 -10.62 10.69 -32.56
C LYS A 302 -11.21 9.50 -31.81
N ARG A 303 -10.41 8.46 -31.60
CA ARG A 303 -10.76 7.27 -30.83
C ARG A 303 -9.57 6.84 -29.98
N ASN A 304 -9.86 6.21 -28.85
CA ASN A 304 -8.84 5.57 -28.01
C ASN A 304 -9.03 4.06 -27.92
N GLU A 305 -10.18 3.53 -28.35
CA GLU A 305 -10.42 2.10 -28.44
C GLU A 305 -11.22 1.69 -29.67
N ALA A 306 -11.06 0.44 -30.08
CA ALA A 306 -11.88 -0.25 -31.06
C ALA A 306 -12.01 -1.72 -30.65
N SER A 307 -13.22 -2.25 -30.63
CA SER A 307 -13.48 -3.61 -30.16
C SER A 307 -14.40 -4.35 -31.12
N PHE A 308 -14.17 -5.64 -31.30
CA PHE A 308 -15.07 -6.55 -31.98
C PHE A 308 -14.94 -7.96 -31.41
N TRP A 309 -15.91 -8.81 -31.71
CA TRP A 309 -15.91 -10.20 -31.27
C TRP A 309 -16.23 -11.14 -32.42
N ILE A 310 -15.67 -12.34 -32.36
CA ILE A 310 -15.88 -13.38 -33.35
C ILE A 310 -16.06 -14.74 -32.66
N ASP A 311 -16.73 -15.66 -33.35
CA ASP A 311 -16.89 -17.04 -32.93
C ASP A 311 -15.86 -17.90 -33.69
N VAL A 312 -14.97 -18.58 -32.97
CA VAL A 312 -13.88 -19.40 -33.55
C VAL A 312 -13.82 -20.72 -32.80
N ASN A 313 -14.01 -21.84 -33.51
CA ASN A 313 -13.94 -23.20 -32.96
C ASN A 313 -14.80 -23.40 -31.69
N GLY A 314 -16.00 -22.82 -31.67
CA GLY A 314 -16.91 -22.88 -30.51
C GLY A 314 -16.56 -21.94 -29.36
N ARG A 315 -15.51 -21.12 -29.49
CA ARG A 315 -15.09 -20.11 -28.50
C ARG A 315 -15.54 -18.72 -28.93
N LYS A 316 -15.92 -17.87 -27.96
CA LYS A 316 -16.23 -16.46 -28.17
C LYS A 316 -14.99 -15.61 -27.89
N ILE A 317 -14.40 -15.08 -28.96
CA ILE A 317 -13.16 -14.32 -28.88
C ILE A 317 -13.47 -12.83 -28.93
N LEU A 318 -13.03 -12.09 -27.91
CA LEU A 318 -13.07 -10.63 -27.84
C LEU A 318 -11.72 -10.07 -28.25
N ILE A 319 -11.70 -9.19 -29.25
CA ILE A 319 -10.50 -8.53 -29.76
C ILE A 319 -10.67 -7.02 -29.57
N ARG A 320 -9.72 -6.40 -28.87
CA ARG A 320 -9.73 -4.97 -28.55
C ARG A 320 -8.42 -4.35 -28.99
N TYR A 321 -8.50 -3.12 -29.47
CA TYR A 321 -7.37 -2.29 -29.83
C TYR A 321 -7.43 -1.03 -28.99
N PHE A 322 -6.30 -0.61 -28.43
CA PHE A 322 -6.20 0.62 -27.67
C PHE A 322 -5.07 1.49 -28.19
N ALA A 323 -5.33 2.80 -28.25
CA ALA A 323 -4.30 3.79 -28.51
C ALA A 323 -3.41 3.92 -27.26
N VAL A 324 -2.12 3.64 -27.40
CA VAL A 324 -1.15 3.83 -26.33
C VAL A 324 -0.62 5.26 -26.41
N ARG A 325 -0.73 6.00 -25.31
CA ARG A 325 -0.29 7.39 -25.23
C ARG A 325 0.64 7.61 -24.05
N LYS A 326 1.65 8.47 -24.24
CA LYS A 326 2.52 8.98 -23.17
C LYS A 326 2.42 10.50 -23.17
N ASN A 327 2.00 11.10 -22.06
CA ASN A 327 1.78 12.55 -21.94
C ASN A 327 0.87 13.12 -23.05
N GLY A 328 -0.17 12.37 -23.43
CA GLY A 328 -1.10 12.72 -24.50
C GLY A 328 -0.61 12.38 -25.93
N GLU A 329 0.69 12.17 -26.13
CA GLU A 329 1.26 11.81 -27.44
C GLU A 329 1.01 10.34 -27.76
N TYR A 330 0.62 10.05 -29.01
CA TYR A 330 0.45 8.68 -29.49
C TYR A 330 1.80 7.98 -29.67
N VAL A 331 2.01 6.88 -28.95
CA VAL A 331 3.25 6.09 -29.00
C VAL A 331 3.06 4.72 -29.66
N GLY A 332 1.82 4.30 -29.90
CA GLY A 332 1.53 3.04 -30.60
C GLY A 332 0.11 2.53 -30.37
N THR A 333 -0.12 1.29 -30.79
CA THR A 333 -1.38 0.56 -30.59
C THR A 333 -1.08 -0.77 -29.90
N ILE A 334 -1.91 -1.12 -28.92
CA ILE A 334 -1.93 -2.46 -28.34
C ILE A 334 -3.19 -3.20 -28.81
N GLU A 335 -3.01 -4.40 -29.35
CA GLU A 335 -4.07 -5.38 -29.62
C GLU A 335 -4.13 -6.32 -28.41
N VAL A 336 -5.33 -6.53 -27.87
CA VAL A 336 -5.62 -7.44 -26.76
C VAL A 336 -6.69 -8.42 -27.22
N THR A 337 -6.40 -9.71 -27.18
CA THR A 337 -7.37 -10.78 -27.46
C THR A 337 -7.63 -11.60 -26.21
N GLN A 338 -8.90 -11.91 -25.96
CA GLN A 338 -9.34 -12.72 -24.84
C GLN A 338 -10.41 -13.72 -25.29
N ASP A 339 -10.33 -14.96 -24.83
CA ASP A 339 -11.48 -15.86 -24.88
C ASP A 339 -12.42 -15.56 -23.70
N ILE A 340 -13.64 -15.14 -24.01
CA ILE A 340 -14.65 -14.79 -23.01
C ILE A 340 -15.72 -15.88 -22.86
N THR A 341 -15.50 -17.07 -23.42
CA THR A 341 -16.48 -18.17 -23.42
C THR A 341 -16.93 -18.55 -22.02
N ASP A 342 -15.98 -18.76 -21.10
CA ASP A 342 -16.31 -19.15 -19.73
C ASP A 342 -16.70 -17.95 -18.86
N ILE A 343 -16.16 -16.77 -19.15
CA ILE A 343 -16.58 -15.51 -18.50
C ILE A 343 -18.08 -15.28 -18.70
N LYS A 344 -18.61 -15.58 -19.90
CA LYS A 344 -20.04 -15.46 -20.21
C LYS A 344 -20.93 -16.45 -19.43
N LYS A 345 -20.37 -17.47 -18.78
CA LYS A 345 -21.11 -18.46 -17.98
C LYS A 345 -21.16 -18.12 -16.49
N ILE A 346 -20.41 -17.09 -16.05
CA ILE A 346 -20.36 -16.71 -14.64
C ILE A 346 -21.70 -16.07 -14.26
N GLU A 347 -22.32 -16.62 -13.21
CA GLU A 347 -23.55 -16.12 -12.60
C GLU A 347 -23.38 -16.11 -11.07
N GLY A 348 -24.15 -15.27 -10.37
CA GLY A 348 -24.08 -15.15 -8.91
C GLY A 348 -22.75 -14.55 -8.43
N GLU A 349 -22.30 -14.98 -7.24
CA GLU A 349 -21.07 -14.48 -6.61
C GLU A 349 -20.24 -15.63 -6.03
N LYS A 350 -18.92 -15.59 -6.25
CA LYS A 350 -17.95 -16.44 -5.56
C LYS A 350 -17.03 -15.55 -4.72
N ARG A 351 -17.29 -15.48 -3.42
CA ARG A 351 -16.58 -14.58 -2.47
C ARG A 351 -15.38 -15.23 -1.77
N LEU A 352 -15.31 -16.56 -1.79
CA LEU A 352 -14.24 -17.36 -1.19
C LEU A 352 -13.76 -18.41 -2.19
N LEU A 353 -12.51 -18.82 -2.02
CA LEU A 353 -11.92 -19.92 -2.78
C LEU A 353 -12.46 -21.26 -2.27
N ASP A 354 -12.53 -22.22 -3.18
CA ASP A 354 -12.85 -23.60 -2.87
C ASP A 354 -11.52 -24.36 -2.97
N TRP A 355 -11.05 -24.90 -1.85
CA TRP A 355 -9.69 -25.47 -1.71
C TRP A 355 -9.70 -27.00 -1.62
N GLU A 356 -10.85 -27.66 -1.82
CA GLU A 356 -10.93 -29.13 -1.84
C GLU A 356 -10.07 -29.79 -2.92
#